data_AF-A0A1M7ZVZ7-F1
#
_entry.id   AF-A0A1M7ZVZ7-F1
#
_cell.length_a   1.000
_cell.length_b   1.000
_cell.length_c   1.000
_cell.angle_alpha   90.00
_cell.angle_beta   90.00
_cell.angle_gamma   90.00
#
_symmetry.space_group_name_H-M   'P 1'
#
loop_
_entity.id
_entity.type
_entity.pdbx_description
1 polymer ?
#
loop_
_entity_poly.entity_id
_entity_poly.type
_entity_poly.pdbx_seq_one_letter_code
_entity_poly.pdbx_strand_id
1 'polypeptide(L)'
;MTEFEKQFRGVQELLEFNDFNQTIKRVIDFTLDTENIEFYRKTIQFLDWLDQNDKEDEEKESYLKDLLGELYTFLSKKECHWHQTIISVNNLQKAYNASFLLGPINLEVKTGEIIGLVGENGNGKTTLLRCLCGELHPTSGSINYQFAFDDFYDLRTKLVYIPQRTETWRGSMYENLEFTASCYGYLPEENNLVVDLVIARLGLRKYRKHYWNDLSSGYKMRFELARMLLRKPKILLIDEPLANLDILAQQTILDDFRNIANSAFRPIAIVLSSQQLYEVEKTSNQVVFLKRGSQKNLNTENDLVKKCIIEFESSLNLSDLKQAFSALEVISLEQNGGTFIATFPEKIEMNNFLKVVIDQSIPMTYMRNISNSTRRFFVN
;
A
#
# COMPACT_ATOMS: atom_id res chain seq x y z
N MET A 1 -11.87 7.49 -21.65
CA MET A 1 -11.90 8.02 -20.27
C MET A 1 -10.49 7.96 -19.72
N THR A 2 -9.88 9.10 -19.41
CA THR A 2 -8.53 9.18 -18.82
C THR A 2 -8.55 8.60 -17.40
N GLU A 3 -7.37 8.31 -16.84
CA GLU A 3 -7.28 7.82 -15.45
C GLU A 3 -7.76 8.88 -14.45
N PHE A 4 -7.46 10.16 -14.72
CA PHE A 4 -8.02 11.28 -13.97
C PHE A 4 -9.55 11.30 -14.00
N GLU A 5 -10.18 11.14 -15.17
CA GLU A 5 -11.65 11.13 -15.29
C GLU A 5 -12.31 10.00 -14.50
N LYS A 6 -11.69 8.80 -14.45
CA LYS A 6 -12.15 7.70 -13.58
C LYS A 6 -12.09 8.08 -12.11
N GLN A 7 -10.96 8.64 -11.68
CA GLN A 7 -10.76 9.03 -10.29
C GLN A 7 -11.73 10.15 -9.90
N PHE A 8 -11.89 11.15 -10.76
CA PHE A 8 -12.80 12.27 -10.54
C PHE A 8 -14.24 11.79 -10.37
N ARG A 9 -14.71 10.89 -11.26
CA ARG A 9 -16.03 10.27 -11.11
C ARG A 9 -16.18 9.53 -9.78
N GLY A 10 -15.17 8.77 -9.36
CA GLY A 10 -15.20 8.10 -8.05
C GLY A 10 -15.31 9.08 -6.88
N VAL A 11 -14.71 10.27 -6.98
CA VAL A 11 -14.86 11.33 -5.97
C VAL A 11 -16.26 11.96 -5.99
N GLN A 12 -16.86 12.13 -7.17
CA GLN A 12 -18.25 12.58 -7.28
C GLN A 12 -19.20 11.56 -6.63
N GLU A 13 -19.00 10.26 -6.86
CA GLU A 13 -19.79 9.20 -6.23
C GLU A 13 -19.65 9.23 -4.70
N LEU A 14 -18.44 9.41 -4.15
CA LEU A 14 -18.24 9.57 -2.71
C LEU A 14 -19.02 10.76 -2.13
N LEU A 15 -19.03 11.88 -2.85
CA LEU A 15 -19.77 13.08 -2.45
C LEU A 15 -21.29 12.87 -2.50
N GLU A 16 -21.80 12.20 -3.54
CA GLU A 16 -23.22 11.85 -3.66
C GLU A 16 -23.70 10.93 -2.52
N PHE A 17 -22.82 10.06 -2.01
CA PHE A 17 -23.11 9.20 -0.86
C PHE A 17 -22.73 9.81 0.50
N ASN A 18 -22.42 11.12 0.55
CA ASN A 18 -22.04 11.86 1.76
C ASN A 18 -20.82 11.28 2.51
N ASP A 19 -19.89 10.60 1.82
CA ASP A 19 -18.60 10.23 2.39
C ASP A 19 -17.64 11.42 2.32
N PHE A 20 -17.91 12.43 3.15
CA PHE A 20 -17.14 13.67 3.18
C PHE A 20 -15.67 13.43 3.54
N ASN A 21 -15.39 12.50 4.45
CA ASN A 21 -14.02 12.22 4.90
C ASN A 21 -13.12 11.77 3.73
N GLN A 22 -13.59 10.81 2.93
CA GLN A 22 -12.83 10.38 1.76
C GLN A 22 -12.85 11.43 0.64
N THR A 23 -13.98 12.12 0.45
CA THR A 23 -14.07 13.20 -0.55
C THR A 23 -13.04 14.30 -0.29
N ILE A 24 -12.94 14.79 0.95
CA ILE A 24 -11.98 15.83 1.34
C ILE A 24 -10.54 15.36 1.09
N LYS A 25 -10.21 14.13 1.48
CA LYS A 25 -8.89 13.53 1.21
C LYS A 25 -8.56 13.55 -0.28
N ARG A 26 -9.49 13.13 -1.13
CA ARG A 26 -9.29 13.07 -2.59
C ARG A 26 -9.27 14.46 -3.24
N VAL A 27 -10.03 15.42 -2.72
CA VAL A 27 -9.94 16.83 -3.11
C VAL A 27 -8.54 17.38 -2.80
N ILE A 28 -7.97 17.09 -1.63
CA ILE A 28 -6.60 17.49 -1.31
C ILE A 28 -5.60 16.83 -2.26
N ASP A 29 -5.78 15.56 -2.62
CA ASP A 29 -4.92 14.88 -3.62
C ASP A 29 -4.95 15.63 -4.96
N PHE A 30 -6.15 15.97 -5.46
CA PHE A 30 -6.31 16.74 -6.70
C PHE A 30 -5.75 18.16 -6.58
N THR A 31 -5.96 18.84 -5.46
CA THR A 31 -5.37 20.14 -5.16
C THR A 31 -3.86 20.05 -5.25
N LEU A 32 -3.24 19.08 -4.58
CA LEU A 32 -1.80 18.88 -4.64
C LEU A 32 -1.37 18.68 -6.09
N ASP A 33 -2.04 17.82 -6.87
CA ASP A 33 -1.74 17.55 -8.28
C ASP A 33 -1.77 18.79 -9.20
N THR A 34 -2.46 19.87 -8.81
CA THR A 34 -2.44 21.13 -9.56
C THR A 34 -1.08 21.81 -9.60
N GLU A 35 -0.25 21.62 -8.57
CA GLU A 35 1.05 22.29 -8.47
C GLU A 35 0.92 23.83 -8.42
N ASN A 36 -0.24 24.32 -7.94
CA ASN A 36 -0.60 25.73 -8.01
C ASN A 36 -1.06 26.27 -6.64
N ILE A 37 -0.34 27.29 -6.17
CA ILE A 37 -0.54 27.95 -4.88
C ILE A 37 -1.95 28.51 -4.71
N GLU A 38 -2.61 28.98 -5.78
CA GLU A 38 -3.98 29.50 -5.69
C GLU A 38 -4.98 28.42 -5.27
N PHE A 39 -4.86 27.21 -5.84
CA PHE A 39 -5.67 26.07 -5.42
C PHE A 39 -5.34 25.61 -4.00
N TYR A 40 -4.07 25.71 -3.59
CA TYR A 40 -3.67 25.39 -2.23
C TYR A 40 -4.36 26.32 -1.23
N ARG A 41 -4.33 27.64 -1.50
CA ARG A 41 -4.99 28.67 -0.68
C ARG A 41 -6.50 28.45 -0.58
N LYS A 42 -7.19 28.21 -1.72
CA LYS A 42 -8.63 27.93 -1.73
C LYS A 42 -8.99 26.70 -0.91
N THR A 43 -8.22 25.62 -1.06
CA THR A 43 -8.45 24.38 -0.32
C THR A 43 -8.21 24.57 1.17
N ILE A 44 -7.17 25.31 1.56
CA ILE A 44 -6.90 25.62 2.97
C ILE A 44 -8.00 26.49 3.57
N GLN A 45 -8.49 27.49 2.84
CA GLN A 45 -9.63 28.29 3.28
C GLN A 45 -10.87 27.43 3.57
N PHE A 46 -11.16 26.44 2.71
CA PHE A 46 -12.20 25.45 2.96
C PHE A 46 -11.92 24.61 4.21
N LEU A 47 -10.69 24.13 4.40
CA LEU A 47 -10.32 23.33 5.57
C LEU A 47 -10.40 24.14 6.88
N ASP A 48 -10.04 25.42 6.85
CA ASP A 48 -10.14 26.33 8.00
C ASP A 48 -11.61 26.63 8.34
N TRP A 49 -12.48 26.76 7.34
CA TRP A 49 -13.92 26.85 7.52
C TRP A 49 -14.49 25.54 8.10
N LEU A 50 -14.05 24.39 7.60
CA LEU A 50 -14.49 23.06 8.07
C LEU A 50 -14.13 22.82 9.54
N ASP A 51 -12.95 23.27 9.98
CA ASP A 51 -12.54 23.16 11.40
C ASP A 51 -13.53 23.83 12.37
N GLN A 52 -14.33 24.81 11.89
CA GLN A 52 -15.33 25.54 12.68
C GLN A 52 -16.78 25.08 12.41
N ASN A 53 -17.04 24.50 11.24
CA ASN A 53 -18.39 24.20 10.74
C ASN A 53 -18.59 22.72 10.36
N ASP A 54 -17.88 21.80 11.04
CA ASP A 54 -17.89 20.36 10.78
C ASP A 54 -19.28 19.67 10.93
N LYS A 55 -20.35 20.40 11.24
CA LYS A 55 -21.72 19.85 11.30
C LYS A 55 -22.64 20.30 10.16
N GLU A 56 -22.17 21.22 9.31
CA GLU A 56 -22.98 21.81 8.24
C GLU A 56 -22.80 21.03 6.93
N ASP A 57 -23.48 19.88 6.80
CA ASP A 57 -23.28 18.97 5.66
C ASP A 57 -23.68 19.59 4.31
N GLU A 58 -24.76 20.39 4.26
CA GLU A 58 -25.20 21.06 3.02
C GLU A 58 -24.17 22.10 2.53
N GLU A 59 -23.61 22.90 3.44
CA GLU A 59 -22.58 23.89 3.10
C GLU A 59 -21.27 23.21 2.69
N LYS A 60 -20.88 22.11 3.35
CA LYS A 60 -19.73 21.29 2.97
C LYS A 60 -19.88 20.76 1.56
N GLU A 61 -21.04 20.20 1.24
CA GLU A 61 -21.32 19.63 -0.07
C GLU A 61 -21.21 20.69 -1.16
N SER A 62 -21.78 21.88 -0.93
CA SER A 62 -21.68 23.02 -1.85
C SER A 62 -20.23 23.44 -2.09
N TYR A 63 -19.44 23.63 -1.02
CA TYR A 63 -18.03 23.99 -1.14
C TYR A 63 -17.21 22.96 -1.91
N LEU A 64 -17.43 21.67 -1.63
CA LEU A 64 -16.72 20.58 -2.30
C LEU A 64 -17.10 20.50 -3.78
N LYS A 65 -18.37 20.71 -4.15
CA LYS A 65 -18.82 20.76 -5.55
C LYS A 65 -18.14 21.87 -6.33
N ASP A 66 -18.09 23.08 -5.76
CA ASP A 66 -17.46 24.23 -6.41
C ASP A 66 -15.96 23.99 -6.61
N LEU A 67 -15.25 23.56 -5.56
CA LEU A 67 -13.82 23.28 -5.62
C LEU A 67 -13.50 22.14 -6.59
N LEU A 68 -14.29 21.07 -6.61
CA LEU A 68 -14.14 19.96 -7.56
C LEU A 68 -14.35 20.42 -9.01
N GLY A 69 -15.32 21.30 -9.27
CA GLY A 69 -15.56 21.84 -10.61
C GLY A 69 -14.37 22.64 -11.16
N GLU A 70 -13.76 23.47 -10.31
CA GLU A 70 -12.54 24.21 -10.67
C GLU A 70 -11.35 23.26 -10.90
N LEU A 71 -11.14 22.30 -9.98
CA LEU A 71 -10.06 21.32 -10.09
C LEU A 71 -10.18 20.48 -11.37
N TYR A 72 -11.40 20.05 -11.73
CA TYR A 72 -11.65 19.33 -12.98
C TYR A 72 -11.27 20.16 -14.20
N THR A 73 -11.69 21.42 -14.24
CA THR A 73 -11.41 22.33 -15.36
C THR A 73 -9.91 22.56 -15.56
N PHE A 74 -9.14 22.59 -14.48
CA PHE A 74 -7.68 22.73 -14.53
C PHE A 74 -6.98 21.43 -14.91
N LEU A 75 -7.27 20.34 -14.18
CA LEU A 75 -6.56 19.06 -14.29
C LEU A 75 -6.88 18.30 -15.58
N SER A 76 -8.08 18.47 -16.15
CA SER A 76 -8.46 17.85 -17.43
C SER A 76 -7.55 18.26 -18.61
N LYS A 77 -6.80 19.36 -18.46
CA LYS A 77 -5.86 19.86 -19.47
C LYS A 77 -4.44 19.34 -19.29
N LYS A 78 -4.13 18.67 -18.17
CA LYS A 78 -2.79 18.19 -17.82
C LYS A 78 -2.59 16.76 -18.36
N GLU A 79 -1.40 16.46 -18.85
CA GLU A 79 -1.08 15.11 -19.34
C GLU A 79 -0.87 14.12 -18.18
N CYS A 80 -1.31 12.88 -18.39
CA CYS A 80 -1.13 11.79 -17.43
C CYS A 80 -0.07 10.81 -17.95
N HIS A 81 0.96 10.52 -17.15
CA HIS A 81 1.97 9.50 -17.46
C HIS A 81 1.90 8.38 -16.43
N TRP A 82 1.58 7.17 -16.88
CA TRP A 82 1.33 6.02 -16.01
C TRP A 82 2.09 4.78 -16.47
N HIS A 83 2.31 3.85 -15.53
CA HIS A 83 2.88 2.52 -15.75
C HIS A 83 4.27 2.48 -16.41
N GLN A 84 5.07 3.53 -16.25
CA GLN A 84 6.47 3.50 -16.66
C GLN A 84 7.28 2.70 -15.64
N THR A 85 8.12 1.79 -16.12
CA THR A 85 9.10 1.11 -15.27
C THR A 85 10.08 2.16 -14.74
N ILE A 86 10.26 2.22 -13.42
CA ILE A 86 11.16 3.16 -12.74
C ILE A 86 12.35 2.46 -12.11
N ILE A 87 12.22 1.17 -11.77
CA ILE A 87 13.33 0.34 -11.29
C ILE A 87 13.25 -1.03 -11.96
N SER A 88 14.38 -1.50 -12.48
CA SER A 88 14.56 -2.88 -12.92
C SER A 88 15.71 -3.52 -12.15
N VAL A 89 15.42 -4.63 -11.48
CA VAL A 89 16.38 -5.42 -10.71
C VAL A 89 16.66 -6.70 -11.48
N ASN A 90 17.92 -6.94 -11.80
CA ASN A 90 18.37 -8.10 -12.56
C ASN A 90 19.35 -8.94 -11.73
N ASN A 91 18.94 -10.17 -11.41
CA ASN A 91 19.71 -11.18 -10.68
C ASN A 91 20.43 -10.62 -9.44
N LEU A 92 19.76 -9.74 -8.70
CA LEU A 92 20.33 -9.12 -7.53
C LEU A 92 20.59 -10.18 -6.47
N GLN A 93 21.82 -10.21 -5.96
CA GLN A 93 22.18 -11.03 -4.82
C GLN A 93 22.89 -10.19 -3.78
N LYS A 94 22.67 -10.53 -2.51
CA LYS A 94 23.40 -9.95 -1.38
C LYS A 94 23.80 -11.06 -0.42
N ALA A 95 25.11 -11.23 -0.27
CA ALA A 95 25.69 -12.13 0.71
C ALA A 95 26.21 -11.36 1.92
N TYR A 96 25.96 -11.88 3.12
CA TYR A 96 26.59 -11.45 4.37
C TYR A 96 27.34 -12.62 4.98
N ASN A 97 28.66 -12.69 4.77
CA ASN A 97 29.50 -13.81 5.22
C ASN A 97 28.84 -15.19 4.96
N ALA A 98 29.25 -16.25 5.66
CA ALA A 98 28.80 -17.61 5.34
C ALA A 98 27.36 -17.97 5.76
N SER A 99 26.58 -17.05 6.35
CA SER A 99 25.31 -17.40 7.02
C SER A 99 24.04 -16.94 6.29
N PHE A 100 24.09 -15.93 5.43
CA PHE A 100 22.90 -15.43 4.74
C PHE A 100 23.17 -14.96 3.30
N LEU A 101 22.34 -15.44 2.37
CA LEU A 101 22.32 -15.05 0.97
C LEU A 101 20.88 -14.64 0.60
N LEU A 102 20.71 -13.40 0.16
CA LEU A 102 19.54 -12.92 -0.56
C LEU A 102 19.79 -13.08 -2.06
N GLY A 103 18.81 -13.57 -2.80
CA GLY A 103 18.79 -13.64 -4.25
C GLY A 103 19.00 -15.03 -4.85
N PRO A 104 18.96 -15.14 -6.19
CA PRO A 104 18.78 -14.04 -7.16
C PRO A 104 17.37 -13.43 -7.08
N ILE A 105 17.30 -12.09 -7.09
CA ILE A 105 16.07 -11.31 -7.13
C ILE A 105 15.93 -10.67 -8.52
N ASN A 106 14.76 -10.83 -9.14
CA ASN A 106 14.36 -10.16 -10.37
C ASN A 106 13.05 -9.43 -10.12
N LEU A 107 13.04 -8.10 -10.26
CA LEU A 107 11.91 -7.27 -9.90
C LEU A 107 11.83 -6.08 -10.84
N GLU A 108 10.64 -5.82 -11.37
CA GLU A 108 10.31 -4.56 -12.03
C GLU A 108 9.39 -3.77 -11.10
N VAL A 109 9.63 -2.46 -11.01
CA VAL A 109 8.80 -1.54 -10.24
C VAL A 109 8.30 -0.47 -11.20
N LYS A 110 6.98 -0.29 -11.28
CA LYS A 110 6.35 0.72 -12.13
C LYS A 110 5.78 1.89 -11.32
N THR A 111 5.68 3.05 -11.94
CA THR A 111 5.00 4.21 -11.35
C THR A 111 3.56 3.85 -10.96
N GLY A 112 3.16 4.21 -9.73
CA GLY A 112 1.83 3.98 -9.20
C GLY A 112 1.54 2.53 -8.79
N GLU A 113 2.55 1.67 -8.86
CA GLU A 113 2.46 0.29 -8.42
C GLU A 113 2.74 0.18 -6.92
N ILE A 114 1.93 -0.62 -6.22
CA ILE A 114 2.18 -1.07 -4.86
C ILE A 114 2.71 -2.51 -4.92
N ILE A 115 3.90 -2.72 -4.41
CA ILE A 115 4.57 -4.01 -4.35
C ILE A 115 4.67 -4.46 -2.89
N GLY A 116 4.07 -5.60 -2.61
CA GLY A 116 4.12 -6.27 -1.32
C GLY A 116 5.33 -7.19 -1.19
N LEU A 117 6.28 -6.88 -0.31
CA LEU A 117 7.37 -7.79 0.06
C LEU A 117 6.97 -8.63 1.26
N VAL A 118 6.62 -9.90 1.04
CA VAL A 118 6.09 -10.75 2.10
C VAL A 118 7.03 -11.91 2.43
N GLY A 119 7.17 -12.20 3.73
CA GLY A 119 7.98 -13.30 4.22
C GLY A 119 8.18 -13.19 5.73
N GLU A 120 8.65 -14.26 6.36
CA GLU A 120 9.02 -14.25 7.77
C GLU A 120 10.22 -13.33 8.06
N ASN A 121 10.47 -13.08 9.35
CA ASN A 121 11.66 -12.35 9.77
C ASN A 121 12.92 -13.12 9.43
N GLY A 122 13.95 -12.41 8.97
CA GLY A 122 15.21 -13.02 8.55
C GLY A 122 15.22 -13.53 7.10
N ASN A 123 14.12 -13.43 6.33
CA ASN A 123 14.11 -13.82 4.91
C ASN A 123 14.71 -12.77 3.95
N GLY A 124 15.21 -11.64 4.46
CA GLY A 124 15.89 -10.62 3.65
C GLY A 124 15.04 -9.46 3.13
N LYS A 125 13.81 -9.26 3.65
CA LYS A 125 12.93 -8.14 3.26
C LYS A 125 13.62 -6.77 3.43
N THR A 126 14.09 -6.47 4.64
CA THR A 126 14.84 -5.25 4.96
C THR A 126 16.10 -5.12 4.11
N THR A 127 16.83 -6.22 3.88
CA THR A 127 18.01 -6.23 3.01
C THR A 127 17.66 -5.81 1.58
N LEU A 128 16.57 -6.35 1.02
CA LEU A 128 16.12 -6.00 -0.33
C LEU A 128 15.67 -4.54 -0.39
N LEU A 129 14.87 -4.05 0.57
CA LEU A 129 14.48 -2.64 0.64
C LEU A 129 15.69 -1.70 0.67
N ARG A 130 16.72 -2.04 1.48
CA ARG A 130 17.95 -1.25 1.57
C ARG A 130 18.81 -1.30 0.32
N CYS A 131 18.76 -2.40 -0.43
CA CYS A 131 19.36 -2.46 -1.76
C CYS A 131 18.61 -1.53 -2.73
N LEU A 132 17.27 -1.58 -2.74
CA LEU A 132 16.42 -0.77 -3.62
C LEU A 132 16.54 0.74 -3.35
N CYS A 133 16.78 1.17 -2.11
CA CYS A 133 17.01 2.59 -1.80
C CYS A 133 18.47 3.05 -2.00
N GLY A 134 19.38 2.16 -2.41
CA GLY A 134 20.79 2.49 -2.58
C GLY A 134 21.58 2.68 -1.28
N GLU A 135 21.03 2.32 -0.11
CA GLU A 135 21.77 2.27 1.15
C GLU A 135 22.77 1.10 1.19
N LEU A 136 22.45 0.02 0.48
CA LEU A 136 23.23 -1.21 0.47
C LEU A 136 23.56 -1.63 -0.95
N HIS A 137 24.85 -1.78 -1.25
CA HIS A 137 25.27 -2.32 -2.54
C HIS A 137 25.04 -3.84 -2.61
N PRO A 138 24.46 -4.35 -3.72
CA PRO A 138 24.37 -5.79 -3.95
C PRO A 138 25.77 -6.41 -4.09
N THR A 139 25.90 -7.68 -3.75
CA THR A 139 27.13 -8.46 -3.97
C THR A 139 27.30 -8.82 -5.46
N SER A 140 26.20 -9.10 -6.15
CA SER A 140 26.16 -9.32 -7.60
C SER A 140 24.80 -8.94 -8.18
N GLY A 141 24.71 -8.85 -9.51
CA GLY A 141 23.53 -8.35 -10.20
C GLY A 141 23.50 -6.83 -10.26
N SER A 142 22.38 -6.26 -10.70
CA SER A 142 22.26 -4.82 -10.93
C SER A 142 20.88 -4.28 -10.60
N ILE A 143 20.83 -3.02 -10.16
CA ILE A 143 19.60 -2.22 -10.05
C ILE A 143 19.73 -1.08 -11.06
N ASN A 144 18.78 -0.97 -11.97
CA ASN A 144 18.72 0.10 -12.95
C ASN A 144 17.57 1.05 -12.59
N TYR A 145 17.87 2.33 -12.37
CA TYR A 145 16.90 3.38 -12.07
C TYR A 145 16.54 4.10 -13.37
N GLN A 146 15.27 4.04 -13.78
CA GLN A 146 14.78 4.52 -15.08
C GLN A 146 14.03 5.86 -14.95
N PHE A 147 14.64 6.80 -14.23
CA PHE A 147 14.16 8.18 -14.12
C PHE A 147 15.35 9.14 -14.04
N ALA A 148 15.11 10.42 -14.33
CA ALA A 148 16.18 11.41 -14.35
C ALA A 148 16.72 11.71 -12.94
N PHE A 149 18.04 11.67 -12.80
CA PHE A 149 18.78 12.16 -11.63
C PHE A 149 20.16 12.66 -12.05
N ASP A 150 20.69 13.64 -11.33
CA ASP A 150 21.96 14.29 -11.67
C ASP A 150 23.17 13.51 -11.13
N ASP A 151 23.07 13.03 -9.89
CA ASP A 151 24.11 12.24 -9.22
C ASP A 151 23.51 11.26 -8.20
N PHE A 152 24.38 10.53 -7.47
CA PHE A 152 23.93 9.59 -6.44
C PHE A 152 23.25 10.26 -5.24
N TYR A 153 23.52 11.54 -4.97
CA TYR A 153 22.87 12.27 -3.89
C TYR A 153 21.43 12.58 -4.30
N ASP A 154 21.23 13.17 -5.48
CA ASP A 154 19.91 13.44 -6.07
C ASP A 154 19.10 12.15 -6.31
N LEU A 155 19.75 11.04 -6.67
CA LEU A 155 19.07 9.74 -6.69
C LEU A 155 18.46 9.40 -5.32
N ARG A 156 19.22 9.53 -4.23
CA ARG A 156 18.76 9.20 -2.87
C ARG A 156 17.70 10.16 -2.33
N THR A 157 17.60 11.39 -2.84
CA THR A 157 16.50 12.30 -2.45
C THR A 157 15.16 11.78 -2.98
N LYS A 158 15.16 11.09 -4.13
CA LYS A 158 13.99 10.50 -4.80
C LYS A 158 13.63 9.08 -4.34
N LEU A 159 14.60 8.37 -3.74
CA LEU A 159 14.44 7.04 -3.13
C LEU A 159 14.19 7.19 -1.62
N VAL A 160 12.94 7.05 -1.19
CA VAL A 160 12.59 7.31 0.21
C VAL A 160 12.37 6.01 0.97
N TYR A 161 13.17 5.79 2.02
CA TYR A 161 13.07 4.61 2.89
C TYR A 161 12.56 4.98 4.28
N ILE A 162 11.55 4.26 4.77
CA ILE A 162 11.02 4.33 6.14
C ILE A 162 11.37 3.01 6.84
N PRO A 163 12.27 3.01 7.83
CA PRO A 163 12.59 1.82 8.60
C PRO A 163 11.47 1.45 9.58
N GLN A 164 11.43 0.18 9.98
CA GLN A 164 10.46 -0.34 10.96
C GLN A 164 10.48 0.42 12.30
N ARG A 165 11.68 0.85 12.73
CA ARG A 165 11.85 1.67 13.93
C ARG A 165 12.37 3.03 13.50
N THR A 166 11.49 4.02 13.61
CA THR A 166 11.81 5.41 13.32
C THR A 166 12.50 6.05 14.51
N GLU A 167 13.38 7.00 14.23
CA GLU A 167 14.05 7.78 15.27
C GLU A 167 13.08 8.74 15.95
N THR A 168 13.43 9.19 17.15
CA THR A 168 12.65 10.22 17.85
C THR A 168 12.96 11.59 17.27
N TRP A 169 11.93 12.26 16.78
CA TRP A 169 12.04 13.65 16.32
C TRP A 169 11.97 14.64 17.47
N ARG A 170 12.73 15.74 17.35
CA ARG A 170 12.73 16.86 18.29
C ARG A 170 11.92 18.02 17.71
N GLY A 171 11.29 18.82 18.56
CA GLY A 171 10.38 19.88 18.14
C GLY A 171 8.98 19.35 17.82
N SER A 172 8.09 20.25 17.41
CA SER A 172 6.72 19.88 17.04
C SER A 172 6.67 19.19 15.68
N MET A 173 5.61 18.42 15.44
CA MET A 173 5.33 17.81 14.14
C MET A 173 5.39 18.83 13.01
N TYR A 174 4.71 19.99 13.18
CA TYR A 174 4.61 21.01 12.14
C TYR A 174 5.99 21.60 11.77
N GLU A 175 6.80 21.98 12.76
CA GLU A 175 8.15 22.54 12.52
C GLU A 175 9.04 21.53 11.77
N ASN A 176 8.94 20.24 12.08
CA ASN A 176 9.68 19.21 11.36
C ASN A 176 9.23 19.08 9.90
N LEU A 177 7.94 19.23 9.62
CA LEU A 177 7.40 19.20 8.26
C LEU A 177 7.81 20.45 7.47
N GLU A 178 7.72 21.63 8.07
CA GLU A 178 8.16 22.90 7.47
C GLU A 178 9.66 22.88 7.16
N PHE A 179 10.47 22.36 8.08
CA PHE A 179 11.90 22.16 7.87
C PHE A 179 12.15 21.18 6.71
N THR A 180 11.42 20.06 6.68
CA THR A 180 11.53 19.08 5.60
C THR A 180 11.17 19.70 4.25
N ALA A 181 10.06 20.41 4.13
CA ALA A 181 9.69 21.10 2.90
C ALA A 181 10.76 22.13 2.47
N SER A 182 11.33 22.89 3.41
CA SER A 182 12.42 23.84 3.10
C SER A 182 13.65 23.13 2.49
N CYS A 183 14.03 21.97 3.05
CA CYS A 183 15.16 21.18 2.53
C CYS A 183 14.94 20.61 1.12
N TYR A 184 13.68 20.48 0.68
CA TYR A 184 13.31 19.90 -0.62
C TYR A 184 12.75 20.95 -1.59
N GLY A 185 13.15 22.21 -1.39
CA GLY A 185 13.03 23.27 -2.40
C GLY A 185 11.67 23.95 -2.48
N TYR A 186 10.80 23.81 -1.48
CA TYR A 186 9.57 24.61 -1.42
C TYR A 186 9.90 26.05 -1.02
N LEU A 187 9.32 27.00 -1.75
CA LEU A 187 9.44 28.42 -1.42
C LEU A 187 8.67 28.74 -0.13
N PRO A 188 9.03 29.80 0.63
CA PRO A 188 8.46 30.06 1.95
C PRO A 188 6.91 30.12 1.99
N GLU A 189 6.31 30.72 0.96
CA GLU A 189 4.84 30.80 0.84
C GLU A 189 4.22 29.43 0.54
N GLU A 190 4.78 28.70 -0.43
CA GLU A 190 4.30 27.37 -0.81
C GLU A 190 4.48 26.35 0.32
N ASN A 191 5.57 26.46 1.07
CA ASN A 191 5.94 25.53 2.13
C ASN A 191 4.81 25.37 3.16
N ASN A 192 4.38 26.47 3.77
CA ASN A 192 3.32 26.43 4.78
C ASN A 192 2.03 25.83 4.22
N LEU A 193 1.65 26.22 2.99
CA LEU A 193 0.44 25.74 2.36
C LEU A 193 0.50 24.23 2.07
N VAL A 194 1.61 23.73 1.50
CA VAL A 194 1.77 22.30 1.22
C VAL A 194 1.83 21.49 2.51
N VAL A 195 2.51 21.98 3.55
CA VAL A 195 2.52 21.33 4.86
C VAL A 195 1.11 21.22 5.42
N ASP A 196 0.31 22.30 5.39
CA ASP A 196 -1.08 22.31 5.86
C ASP A 196 -1.97 21.34 5.09
N LEU A 197 -1.80 21.23 3.77
CA LEU A 197 -2.51 20.26 2.94
C LEU A 197 -2.11 18.83 3.28
N VAL A 198 -0.81 18.54 3.41
CA VAL A 198 -0.31 17.19 3.70
C VAL A 198 -0.75 16.72 5.09
N ILE A 199 -0.70 17.58 6.11
CA ILE A 199 -1.20 17.20 7.45
C ILE A 199 -2.72 17.01 7.42
N ALA A 200 -3.47 17.80 6.65
CA ALA A 200 -4.91 17.59 6.49
C ALA A 200 -5.20 16.25 5.82
N ARG A 201 -4.47 15.93 4.75
CA ARG A 201 -4.64 14.71 3.98
C ARG A 201 -4.46 13.43 4.80
N LEU A 202 -3.56 13.47 5.77
CA LEU A 202 -3.25 12.35 6.66
C LEU A 202 -4.00 12.40 8.00
N GLY A 203 -4.94 13.35 8.16
CA GLY A 203 -5.74 13.49 9.38
C GLY A 203 -4.92 13.95 10.60
N LEU A 204 -3.84 14.70 10.36
CA LEU A 204 -2.88 15.17 11.36
C LEU A 204 -3.10 16.64 11.79
N ARG A 205 -4.06 17.37 11.20
CA ARG A 205 -4.30 18.81 11.51
C ARG A 205 -4.39 19.11 13.00
N LYS A 206 -5.13 18.29 13.77
CA LYS A 206 -5.30 18.46 15.24
C LYS A 206 -4.01 18.22 16.03
N TYR A 207 -3.05 17.52 15.43
CA TYR A 207 -1.78 17.10 16.04
C TYR A 207 -0.59 17.98 15.66
N ARG A 208 -0.79 19.05 14.87
CA ARG A 208 0.28 19.92 14.36
C ARG A 208 1.27 20.43 15.42
N LYS A 209 0.78 20.74 16.63
CA LYS A 209 1.60 21.24 17.76
C LYS A 209 2.14 20.15 18.68
N HIS A 210 1.79 18.88 18.44
CA HIS A 210 2.22 17.77 19.29
C HIS A 210 3.68 17.42 18.99
N TYR A 211 4.36 16.93 20.02
CA TYR A 211 5.72 16.39 19.92
C TYR A 211 5.68 14.91 19.60
N TRP A 212 6.81 14.36 19.14
CA TRP A 212 6.92 12.94 18.79
C TRP A 212 6.42 12.00 19.90
N ASN A 213 6.73 12.30 21.15
CA ASN A 213 6.37 11.44 22.29
C ASN A 213 4.87 11.47 22.62
N ASP A 214 4.13 12.47 22.12
CA ASP A 214 2.70 12.63 22.35
C ASP A 214 1.86 11.82 21.34
N LEU A 215 2.51 11.29 20.28
CA LEU A 215 1.84 10.59 19.19
C LEU A 215 1.80 9.06 19.42
N SER A 216 0.66 8.45 19.09
CA SER A 216 0.52 6.98 19.00
C SER A 216 1.38 6.41 17.85
N SER A 217 1.59 5.10 17.80
CA SER A 217 2.31 4.42 16.71
C SER A 217 1.73 4.75 15.33
N GLY A 218 0.39 4.72 15.20
CA GLY A 218 -0.30 5.07 13.96
C GLY A 218 -0.08 6.52 13.54
N TYR A 219 -0.15 7.47 14.49
CA TYR A 219 0.10 8.88 14.17
C TYR A 219 1.58 9.17 13.87
N LYS A 220 2.52 8.45 14.49
CA LYS A 220 3.95 8.50 14.13
C LYS A 220 4.18 8.03 12.70
N MET A 221 3.54 6.92 12.31
CA MET A 221 3.62 6.43 10.93
C MET A 221 3.06 7.45 9.94
N ARG A 222 1.89 8.04 10.22
CA ARG A 222 1.33 9.11 9.37
C ARG A 222 2.21 10.36 9.35
N PHE A 223 2.83 10.74 10.45
CA PHE A 223 3.79 11.85 10.47
C PHE A 223 5.00 11.55 9.58
N GLU A 224 5.56 10.34 9.63
CA GLU A 224 6.63 9.95 8.72
C GLU A 224 6.17 9.98 7.25
N LEU A 225 4.96 9.48 6.96
CA LEU A 225 4.38 9.60 5.62
C LEU A 225 4.25 11.05 5.17
N ALA A 226 3.79 11.95 6.03
CA ALA A 226 3.70 13.37 5.74
C ALA A 226 5.07 13.94 5.35
N ARG A 227 6.09 13.67 6.17
CA ARG A 227 7.48 14.09 5.90
C ARG A 227 7.98 13.54 4.57
N MET A 228 7.67 12.28 4.26
CA MET A 228 8.16 11.64 3.04
C MET A 228 7.48 12.17 1.78
N LEU A 229 6.18 12.45 1.82
CA LEU A 229 5.46 13.05 0.69
C LEU A 229 6.02 14.43 0.32
N LEU A 230 6.44 15.22 1.31
CA LEU A 230 7.09 16.51 1.07
C LEU A 230 8.40 16.36 0.28
N ARG A 231 9.07 15.20 0.30
CA ARG A 231 10.34 15.00 -0.43
C ARG A 231 10.19 14.83 -1.95
N LYS A 232 8.96 14.83 -2.48
CA LYS A 232 8.63 14.56 -3.89
C LYS A 232 9.23 13.22 -4.40
N PRO A 233 9.03 12.09 -3.69
CA PRO A 233 9.66 10.81 -4.02
C PRO A 233 9.15 10.23 -5.34
N LYS A 234 10.00 9.45 -6.02
CA LYS A 234 9.56 8.55 -7.11
C LYS A 234 9.17 7.17 -6.59
N ILE A 235 9.78 6.76 -5.48
CA ILE A 235 9.51 5.50 -4.82
C ILE A 235 9.54 5.67 -3.30
N LEU A 236 8.61 5.01 -2.64
CA LEU A 236 8.51 4.89 -1.20
C LEU A 236 8.74 3.44 -0.79
N LEU A 237 9.74 3.19 0.04
CA LEU A 237 10.19 1.88 0.50
C LEU A 237 9.93 1.81 2.00
N ILE A 238 9.04 0.93 2.46
CA ILE A 238 8.56 0.97 3.84
C ILE A 238 8.71 -0.40 4.49
N ASP A 239 9.43 -0.46 5.60
CA ASP A 239 9.67 -1.70 6.32
C ASP A 239 8.64 -1.91 7.43
N GLU A 240 7.78 -2.92 7.31
CA GLU A 240 6.74 -3.31 8.28
C GLU A 240 5.82 -2.15 8.74
N PRO A 241 5.20 -1.36 7.82
CA PRO A 241 4.40 -0.18 8.17
C PRO A 241 3.17 -0.47 9.01
N LEU A 242 2.68 -1.72 8.95
CA LEU A 242 1.46 -2.15 9.61
C LEU A 242 1.72 -2.73 11.01
N ALA A 243 2.99 -2.87 11.40
CA ALA A 243 3.36 -3.43 12.68
C ALA A 243 2.88 -2.55 13.84
N ASN A 244 2.34 -3.17 14.89
CA ASN A 244 1.87 -2.48 16.10
C ASN A 244 0.75 -1.46 15.85
N LEU A 245 -0.04 -1.65 14.78
CA LEU A 245 -1.27 -0.91 14.49
C LEU A 245 -2.49 -1.81 14.73
N ASP A 246 -3.60 -1.21 15.16
CA ASP A 246 -4.90 -1.87 15.15
C ASP A 246 -5.45 -2.02 13.72
N ILE A 247 -6.45 -2.89 13.54
CA ILE A 247 -6.98 -3.26 12.21
C ILE A 247 -7.54 -2.03 11.46
N LEU A 248 -8.21 -1.11 12.15
CA LEU A 248 -8.78 0.09 11.50
C LEU A 248 -7.67 1.05 11.05
N ALA A 249 -6.63 1.22 11.88
CA ALA A 249 -5.45 1.99 11.51
C ALA A 249 -4.70 1.37 10.33
N GLN A 250 -4.54 0.04 10.28
CA GLN A 250 -3.94 -0.66 9.14
C GLN A 250 -4.70 -0.40 7.85
N GLN A 251 -6.03 -0.57 7.86
CA GLN A 251 -6.88 -0.31 6.70
C GLN A 251 -6.75 1.14 6.22
N THR A 252 -6.79 2.10 7.14
CA THR A 252 -6.65 3.52 6.80
C THR A 252 -5.31 3.82 6.11
N ILE A 253 -4.21 3.24 6.62
CA ILE A 253 -2.87 3.42 6.03
C ILE A 253 -2.78 2.78 4.64
N LEU A 254 -3.36 1.59 4.47
CA LEU A 254 -3.40 0.91 3.18
C LEU A 254 -4.21 1.69 2.13
N ASP A 255 -5.34 2.26 2.53
CA ASP A 255 -6.14 3.14 1.66
C ASP A 255 -5.37 4.42 1.31
N ASP A 256 -4.65 5.01 2.27
CA ASP A 256 -3.78 6.16 2.01
C ASP A 256 -2.67 5.79 1.01
N PHE A 257 -2.00 4.64 1.18
CA PHE A 257 -1.02 4.14 0.19
C PHE A 257 -1.62 3.95 -1.20
N ARG A 258 -2.80 3.34 -1.28
CA ARG A 258 -3.50 3.14 -2.55
C ARG A 258 -3.77 4.46 -3.25
N ASN A 259 -4.30 5.45 -2.53
CA ASN A 259 -4.66 6.73 -3.10
C ASN A 259 -3.43 7.57 -3.50
N ILE A 260 -2.37 7.53 -2.69
CA ILE A 260 -1.09 8.20 -2.98
C ILE A 260 -0.41 7.57 -4.20
N ALA A 261 -0.30 6.24 -4.23
CA ALA A 261 0.34 5.54 -5.35
C ALA A 261 -0.41 5.81 -6.65
N ASN A 262 -1.74 5.75 -6.62
CA ASN A 262 -2.59 5.93 -7.78
C ASN A 262 -2.88 7.41 -8.10
N SER A 263 -2.09 8.40 -7.68
CA SER A 263 -2.30 9.77 -8.15
C SER A 263 -2.21 9.84 -9.69
N ALA A 264 -3.17 10.54 -10.32
CA ALA A 264 -3.24 10.70 -11.77
C ALA A 264 -2.04 11.44 -12.37
N PHE A 265 -1.49 12.40 -11.62
CA PHE A 265 -0.46 13.31 -12.10
C PHE A 265 0.87 13.13 -11.39
N ARG A 266 0.87 12.52 -10.19
CA ARG A 266 2.05 12.24 -9.37
C ARG A 266 2.06 10.80 -8.85
N PRO A 267 1.99 9.80 -9.73
CA PRO A 267 2.03 8.42 -9.28
C PRO A 267 3.38 8.10 -8.63
N ILE A 268 3.33 7.50 -7.44
CA ILE A 268 4.51 7.08 -6.67
C ILE A 268 4.48 5.56 -6.58
N ALA A 269 5.61 4.90 -6.83
CA ALA A 269 5.69 3.47 -6.54
C ALA A 269 5.88 3.24 -5.04
N ILE A 270 5.20 2.25 -4.47
CA ILE A 270 5.34 1.90 -3.06
C ILE A 270 5.81 0.45 -2.96
N VAL A 271 6.90 0.18 -2.26
CA VAL A 271 7.29 -1.17 -1.87
C VAL A 271 7.19 -1.27 -0.36
N LEU A 272 6.27 -2.10 0.12
CA LEU A 272 6.03 -2.26 1.55
C LEU A 272 6.33 -3.69 1.97
N SER A 273 7.11 -3.86 3.03
CA SER A 273 7.37 -5.19 3.60
C SER A 273 6.31 -5.53 4.64
N SER A 274 5.95 -6.81 4.75
CA SER A 274 5.14 -7.29 5.86
C SER A 274 5.36 -8.78 6.13
N GLN A 275 5.13 -9.19 7.38
CA GLN A 275 4.85 -10.59 7.71
C GLN A 275 3.40 -10.99 7.44
N GLN A 276 2.48 -10.02 7.39
CA GLN A 276 1.05 -10.25 7.24
C GLN A 276 0.64 -10.22 5.77
N LEU A 277 0.55 -11.40 5.16
CA LEU A 277 0.26 -11.55 3.75
C LEU A 277 -1.09 -10.95 3.32
N TYR A 278 -2.13 -11.19 4.11
CA TYR A 278 -3.51 -10.91 3.72
C TYR A 278 -3.78 -9.42 3.45
N GLU A 279 -3.29 -8.54 4.33
CA GLU A 279 -3.48 -7.10 4.24
C GLU A 279 -2.71 -6.50 3.05
N VAL A 280 -1.51 -7.02 2.82
CA VAL A 280 -0.63 -6.58 1.73
C VAL A 280 -1.15 -7.05 0.37
N GLU A 281 -1.63 -8.29 0.28
CA GLU A 281 -2.20 -8.85 -0.96
C GLU A 281 -3.39 -8.03 -1.47
N LYS A 282 -4.28 -7.59 -0.58
CA LYS A 282 -5.48 -6.83 -0.96
C LYS A 282 -5.16 -5.49 -1.64
N THR A 283 -4.01 -4.91 -1.30
CA THR A 283 -3.65 -3.55 -1.70
C THR A 283 -2.55 -3.52 -2.76
N SER A 284 -1.76 -4.59 -2.88
CA SER A 284 -0.62 -4.65 -3.79
C SER A 284 -1.02 -5.08 -5.20
N ASN A 285 -0.43 -4.45 -6.20
CA ASN A 285 -0.52 -4.87 -7.60
C ASN A 285 0.34 -6.12 -7.85
N GLN A 286 1.47 -6.21 -7.16
CA GLN A 286 2.39 -7.34 -7.23
C GLN A 286 2.82 -7.74 -5.81
N VAL A 287 2.97 -9.04 -5.56
CA VAL A 287 3.52 -9.55 -4.31
C VAL A 287 4.79 -10.35 -4.63
N VAL A 288 5.86 -10.06 -3.89
CA VAL A 288 7.14 -10.75 -3.95
C VAL A 288 7.28 -11.55 -2.66
N PHE A 289 7.25 -12.87 -2.76
CA PHE A 289 7.39 -13.74 -1.59
C PHE A 289 8.87 -14.11 -1.39
N LEU A 290 9.41 -13.81 -0.22
CA LEU A 290 10.78 -14.15 0.18
C LEU A 290 10.75 -15.29 1.20
N LYS A 291 11.38 -16.43 0.85
CA LYS A 291 11.58 -17.59 1.74
C LYS A 291 13.06 -17.97 1.72
N ARG A 292 13.73 -17.93 2.89
CA ARG A 292 15.16 -18.24 3.04
C ARG A 292 16.05 -17.46 2.05
N GLY A 293 15.77 -16.17 1.88
CA GLY A 293 16.53 -15.29 0.97
C GLY A 293 16.24 -15.47 -0.52
N SER A 294 15.44 -16.44 -0.92
CA SER A 294 15.07 -16.65 -2.33
C SER A 294 13.71 -16.02 -2.64
N GLN A 295 13.61 -15.37 -3.80
CA GLN A 295 12.36 -14.89 -4.36
C GLN A 295 11.55 -16.03 -4.94
N LYS A 296 10.28 -16.10 -4.56
CA LYS A 296 9.26 -16.87 -5.24
C LYS A 296 8.26 -15.90 -5.85
N ASN A 297 8.10 -15.98 -7.16
CA ASN A 297 7.14 -15.16 -7.86
C ASN A 297 5.78 -15.82 -7.87
N LEU A 298 4.82 -15.15 -7.23
CA LEU A 298 3.44 -15.62 -7.11
C LEU A 298 2.70 -15.68 -8.46
N ASN A 299 3.21 -14.95 -9.46
CA ASN A 299 2.65 -14.88 -10.82
C ASN A 299 3.45 -15.65 -11.88
N THR A 300 4.69 -16.10 -11.60
CA THR A 300 5.55 -16.78 -12.60
C THR A 300 5.85 -18.24 -12.26
N GLU A 301 5.56 -18.71 -11.04
CA GLU A 301 5.42 -20.15 -10.83
C GLU A 301 4.12 -20.60 -11.51
N ASN A 302 4.30 -21.12 -12.73
CA ASN A 302 3.36 -21.97 -13.46
C ASN A 302 2.77 -23.06 -12.55
N ASP A 303 1.71 -22.74 -11.81
CA ASP A 303 0.60 -23.67 -11.61
C ASP A 303 -0.44 -23.25 -12.66
N LEU A 304 -0.18 -23.66 -13.91
CA LEU A 304 -1.01 -23.49 -15.12
C LEU A 304 -2.35 -24.25 -15.03
N VAL A 305 -2.80 -24.60 -13.83
CA VAL A 305 -4.10 -25.19 -13.55
C VAL A 305 -4.69 -24.37 -12.42
N LYS A 306 -5.75 -23.59 -12.69
CA LYS A 306 -6.47 -22.87 -11.63
C LYS A 306 -7.13 -23.90 -10.73
N LYS A 307 -6.47 -24.30 -9.64
CA LYS A 307 -7.05 -25.22 -8.66
C LYS A 307 -7.99 -24.45 -7.74
N CYS A 308 -9.07 -25.11 -7.32
CA CYS A 308 -9.94 -24.58 -6.29
C CYS A 308 -9.37 -24.98 -4.92
N ILE A 309 -8.96 -24.01 -4.12
CA ILE A 309 -8.34 -24.24 -2.82
C ILE A 309 -9.26 -23.63 -1.76
N ILE A 310 -9.70 -24.45 -0.82
CA ILE A 310 -10.64 -24.07 0.22
C ILE A 310 -10.01 -24.36 1.58
N GLU A 311 -9.92 -23.31 2.39
CA GLU A 311 -9.55 -23.40 3.79
C GLU A 311 -10.81 -23.44 4.64
N PHE A 312 -10.87 -24.32 5.63
CA PHE A 312 -12.03 -24.45 6.50
C PHE A 312 -11.70 -25.06 7.86
N GLU A 313 -12.62 -24.92 8.81
CA GLU A 313 -12.57 -25.57 10.11
C GLU A 313 -13.79 -26.48 10.28
N SER A 314 -13.55 -27.71 10.73
CA SER A 314 -14.58 -28.70 11.01
C SER A 314 -14.20 -29.52 12.24
N SER A 315 -15.21 -30.02 12.97
CA SER A 315 -14.99 -30.97 14.06
C SER A 315 -14.73 -32.41 13.60
N LEU A 316 -14.89 -32.69 12.30
CA LEU A 316 -14.59 -34.01 11.73
C LEU A 316 -13.09 -34.23 11.59
N ASN A 317 -12.67 -35.50 11.64
CA ASN A 317 -11.28 -35.87 11.42
C ASN A 317 -10.92 -35.90 9.93
N LEU A 318 -9.61 -35.95 9.65
CA LEU A 318 -9.08 -35.92 8.29
C LEU A 318 -9.55 -37.10 7.41
N SER A 319 -9.75 -38.29 7.99
CA SER A 319 -10.25 -39.46 7.25
C SER A 319 -11.70 -39.30 6.80
N ASP A 320 -12.57 -38.82 7.69
CA ASP A 320 -13.99 -38.61 7.41
C ASP A 320 -14.16 -37.52 6.35
N LEU A 321 -13.37 -36.45 6.45
CA LEU A 321 -13.36 -35.37 5.45
C LEU A 321 -12.83 -35.84 4.08
N LYS A 322 -11.79 -36.69 4.04
CA LYS A 322 -11.32 -37.29 2.77
C LYS A 322 -12.40 -38.14 2.12
N GLN A 323 -13.12 -38.94 2.91
CA GLN A 323 -14.22 -39.76 2.41
C GLN A 323 -15.35 -38.87 1.90
N ALA A 324 -15.71 -37.83 2.64
CA ALA A 324 -16.77 -36.91 2.30
C ALA A 324 -16.52 -36.18 0.96
N PHE A 325 -15.30 -35.69 0.78
CA PHE A 325 -14.90 -34.96 -0.42
C PHE A 325 -14.38 -35.84 -1.57
N SER A 326 -14.46 -37.17 -1.43
CA SER A 326 -14.05 -38.11 -2.49
C SER A 326 -14.78 -37.86 -3.81
N ALA A 327 -16.06 -37.47 -3.76
CA ALA A 327 -16.88 -37.13 -4.92
C ALA A 327 -16.42 -35.86 -5.67
N LEU A 328 -15.60 -35.01 -5.03
CA LEU A 328 -15.04 -33.80 -5.62
C LEU A 328 -13.62 -34.00 -6.16
N GLU A 329 -13.12 -35.25 -6.18
CA GLU A 329 -11.77 -35.59 -6.63
C GLU A 329 -10.70 -34.76 -5.89
N VAL A 330 -10.78 -34.71 -4.54
CA VAL A 330 -9.83 -33.96 -3.71
C VAL A 330 -8.37 -34.35 -4.03
N ILE A 331 -7.58 -33.36 -4.44
CA ILE A 331 -6.17 -33.54 -4.85
C ILE A 331 -5.29 -33.65 -3.60
N SER A 332 -5.47 -32.73 -2.65
CA SER A 332 -4.81 -32.76 -1.35
C SER A 332 -5.77 -32.30 -0.26
N LEU A 333 -5.63 -32.89 0.93
CA LEU A 333 -6.29 -32.44 2.14
C LEU A 333 -5.26 -32.48 3.26
N GLU A 334 -4.90 -31.30 3.74
CA GLU A 334 -3.89 -31.08 4.77
C GLU A 334 -4.51 -30.43 5.99
N GLN A 335 -3.99 -30.75 7.17
CA GLN A 335 -4.44 -30.17 8.43
C GLN A 335 -3.28 -29.39 9.06
N ASN A 336 -3.55 -28.13 9.38
CA ASN A 336 -2.62 -27.26 10.10
C ASN A 336 -3.36 -26.71 11.33
N GLY A 337 -3.10 -27.31 12.51
CA GLY A 337 -3.84 -27.01 13.72
C GLY A 337 -5.34 -27.39 13.62
N GLY A 338 -6.22 -26.42 13.88
CA GLY A 338 -7.68 -26.58 13.77
C GLY A 338 -8.23 -26.37 12.36
N THR A 339 -7.40 -25.89 11.43
CA THR A 339 -7.78 -25.60 10.04
C THR A 339 -7.38 -26.72 9.09
N PHE A 340 -8.24 -26.99 8.12
CA PHE A 340 -8.02 -27.88 7.00
C PHE A 340 -7.91 -27.10 5.70
N ILE A 341 -7.03 -27.55 4.81
CA ILE A 341 -6.91 -27.01 3.46
C ILE A 341 -7.12 -28.12 2.46
N ALA A 342 -8.19 -28.00 1.68
CA ALA A 342 -8.52 -28.89 0.59
C ALA A 342 -8.19 -28.24 -0.75
N THR A 343 -7.47 -28.97 -1.60
CA THR A 343 -7.21 -28.58 -2.97
C THR A 343 -8.01 -29.47 -3.91
N PHE A 344 -8.73 -28.86 -4.84
CA PHE A 344 -9.60 -29.51 -5.81
C PHE A 344 -9.21 -29.16 -7.26
N PRO A 345 -9.62 -29.97 -8.25
CA PRO A 345 -9.42 -29.66 -9.66
C PRO A 345 -10.15 -28.38 -10.10
N GLU A 346 -9.74 -27.79 -11.23
CA GLU A 346 -10.28 -26.53 -11.76
C GLU A 346 -11.79 -26.53 -12.02
N LYS A 347 -12.35 -27.69 -12.36
CA LYS A 347 -13.79 -27.87 -12.59
C LYS A 347 -14.65 -27.71 -11.33
N ILE A 348 -14.04 -27.73 -10.15
CA ILE A 348 -14.75 -27.66 -8.87
C ILE A 348 -14.79 -26.21 -8.40
N GLU A 349 -15.98 -25.66 -8.23
CA GLU A 349 -16.17 -24.34 -7.64
C GLU A 349 -16.54 -24.44 -6.15
N MET A 350 -16.50 -23.29 -5.45
CA MET A 350 -16.94 -23.18 -4.06
C MET A 350 -18.37 -23.71 -3.85
N ASN A 351 -19.24 -23.53 -4.85
CA ASN A 351 -20.62 -24.02 -4.80
C ASN A 351 -20.70 -25.56 -4.77
N ASN A 352 -19.81 -26.26 -5.48
CA ASN A 352 -19.75 -27.73 -5.45
C ASN A 352 -19.30 -28.24 -4.08
N PHE A 353 -18.30 -27.57 -3.47
CA PHE A 353 -17.86 -27.87 -2.11
C PHE A 353 -18.97 -27.64 -1.08
N LEU A 354 -19.63 -26.48 -1.13
CA LEU A 354 -20.76 -26.15 -0.26
C LEU A 354 -21.88 -27.18 -0.36
N LYS A 355 -22.18 -27.65 -1.57
CA LYS A 355 -23.20 -28.69 -1.78
C LYS A 355 -22.86 -29.97 -1.03
N VAL A 356 -21.62 -30.46 -1.12
CA VAL A 356 -21.20 -31.67 -0.40
C VAL A 356 -21.23 -31.47 1.12
N VAL A 357 -20.80 -30.30 1.59
CA VAL A 357 -20.87 -29.93 3.01
C VAL A 357 -22.31 -30.00 3.53
N ILE A 358 -23.26 -29.45 2.78
CA ILE A 358 -24.69 -29.46 3.15
C ILE A 358 -25.26 -30.88 3.04
N ASP A 359 -25.07 -31.56 1.92
CA ASP A 359 -25.64 -32.88 1.64
C ASP A 359 -25.18 -33.93 2.67
N GLN A 360 -23.94 -33.83 3.15
CA GLN A 360 -23.37 -34.73 4.15
C GLN A 360 -23.43 -34.19 5.58
N SER A 361 -24.07 -33.03 5.79
CA SER A 361 -24.19 -32.38 7.12
C SER A 361 -22.85 -32.21 7.84
N ILE A 362 -21.81 -31.81 7.10
CA ILE A 362 -20.47 -31.57 7.64
C ILE A 362 -20.52 -30.32 8.52
N PRO A 363 -20.17 -30.41 9.82
CA PRO A 363 -20.15 -29.25 10.71
C PRO A 363 -18.99 -28.33 10.34
N MET A 364 -19.28 -27.08 9.98
CA MET A 364 -18.29 -26.09 9.57
C MET A 364 -18.39 -24.85 10.46
N THR A 365 -17.29 -24.46 11.08
CA THR A 365 -17.22 -23.22 11.89
C THR A 365 -16.63 -22.05 11.11
N TYR A 366 -15.78 -22.34 10.13
CA TYR A 366 -15.11 -21.37 9.27
C TYR A 366 -14.93 -21.95 7.88
N MET A 367 -15.05 -21.12 6.84
CA MET A 367 -14.62 -21.49 5.49
C MET A 367 -14.25 -20.28 4.65
N ARG A 368 -13.28 -20.46 3.76
CA ARG A 368 -12.78 -19.41 2.87
C ARG A 368 -12.23 -20.03 1.58
N ASN A 369 -12.64 -19.48 0.44
CA ASN A 369 -11.99 -19.78 -0.83
C ASN A 369 -10.66 -18.99 -0.90
N ILE A 370 -9.54 -19.72 -0.97
CA ILE A 370 -8.18 -19.16 -1.05
C ILE A 370 -7.52 -19.47 -2.40
N SER A 371 -8.28 -19.87 -3.42
CA SER A 371 -7.78 -20.22 -4.76
C SER A 371 -6.96 -19.09 -5.37
N ASN A 372 -7.44 -17.85 -5.22
CA ASN A 372 -6.77 -16.64 -5.68
C ASN A 372 -6.00 -15.92 -4.56
N SER A 373 -5.91 -16.53 -3.37
CA SER A 373 -5.14 -15.95 -2.28
C SER A 373 -3.74 -16.54 -2.24
N THR A 374 -2.77 -15.66 -2.06
CA THR A 374 -1.40 -16.01 -1.75
C THR A 374 -1.26 -16.87 -0.48
N ARG A 375 -2.28 -16.96 0.38
CA ARG A 375 -2.31 -17.86 1.56
C ARG A 375 -2.01 -19.32 1.19
N ARG A 376 -2.34 -19.74 -0.04
CA ARG A 376 -2.02 -21.09 -0.57
C ARG A 376 -0.52 -21.43 -0.53
N PHE A 377 0.37 -20.44 -0.53
CA PHE A 377 1.82 -20.65 -0.53
C PHE A 377 2.44 -20.77 0.87
N PHE A 378 1.68 -20.46 1.92
CA PHE A 378 2.15 -20.45 3.31
C PHE A 378 1.84 -21.74 4.06
N VAL A 379 1.00 -22.59 3.48
CA VAL A 379 0.49 -23.77 4.18
C VAL A 379 1.33 -25.02 3.86
N ASN A 380 2.25 -24.92 2.88
CA ASN A 380 3.16 -25.98 2.44
C ASN A 380 4.60 -25.84 2.94
#